data_AF-A0A835MF73-F1
#
_entry.id   AF-A0A835MF73-F1
#
_cell.length_a   1.000
_cell.length_b   1.000
_cell.length_c   1.000
_cell.angle_alpha   90.00
_cell.angle_beta   90.00
_cell.angle_gamma   90.00
#
_symmetry.space_group_name_H-M   'P 1'
#
loop_
_entity.id
_entity.type
_entity.pdbx_description
1 polymer ?
#
loop_
_entity_poly.entity_id
_entity_poly.type
_entity_poly.pdbx_seq_one_letter_code
_entity_poly.pdbx_strand_id
1 'polypeptide(L)'
;MPSPVIDWRLKNPYWIGYLGKSILRRAELNTLVDMHGNEVRRGGELTPDETTIITGALDLTQKTAKDAMTPISEIFSMDISILNLTSMHARLVSLGSKQSSL
;
A
#
# COMPACT_ATOMS: atom_id res chain seq x y z
N MET A 1 5.36 -5.55 -38.45
CA MET A 1 4.77 -4.24 -38.11
C MET A 1 4.48 -4.24 -36.62
N PRO A 2 5.27 -3.61 -35.74
CA PRO A 2 4.97 -3.59 -34.32
C PRO A 2 3.87 -2.54 -34.04
N SER A 3 2.92 -2.91 -33.17
CA SER A 3 1.72 -2.16 -32.83
C SER A 3 2.02 -0.85 -32.08
N PRO A 4 1.16 0.18 -32.18
CA PRO A 4 1.34 1.47 -31.51
C PRO A 4 0.89 1.37 -30.05
N VAL A 5 1.77 0.88 -29.18
CA VAL A 5 1.59 1.11 -27.75
C VAL A 5 1.80 2.60 -27.53
N ILE A 6 0.75 3.31 -27.09
CA ILE A 6 0.84 4.71 -26.70
C ILE A 6 1.80 4.78 -25.51
N ASP A 7 3.04 5.15 -25.78
CA ASP A 7 4.03 5.39 -24.75
C ASP A 7 3.69 6.72 -24.06
N TRP A 8 3.01 6.61 -22.92
CA TRP A 8 2.65 7.73 -22.07
C TRP A 8 3.88 8.53 -21.61
N ARG A 9 5.10 7.96 -21.64
CA ARG A 9 6.35 8.67 -21.32
C ARG A 9 6.69 9.79 -22.29
N LEU A 10 6.25 9.69 -23.54
CA LEU A 10 6.54 10.71 -24.57
C LEU A 10 5.61 11.92 -24.48
N LYS A 11 4.45 11.79 -23.82
CA LYS A 11 3.42 12.83 -23.84
C LYS A 11 3.64 13.91 -22.78
N ASN A 12 4.53 13.68 -21.80
CA ASN A 12 4.72 14.61 -20.67
C ASN A 12 6.05 14.37 -19.91
N PRO A 13 7.21 14.75 -20.48
CA PRO A 13 8.54 14.46 -19.92
C PRO A 13 8.89 15.21 -18.63
N TYR A 14 8.05 16.19 -18.21
CA TYR A 14 8.31 17.03 -17.05
C TYR A 14 7.72 16.51 -15.72
N TRP A 15 6.92 15.44 -15.76
CA TRP A 15 6.05 15.06 -14.63
C TRP A 15 6.74 14.14 -13.63
N ILE A 16 7.86 13.55 -14.04
CA ILE A 16 8.67 12.69 -13.19
C ILE A 16 10.10 13.06 -13.58
N GLY A 17 10.79 13.80 -12.70
CA GLY A 17 12.12 14.39 -12.94
C GLY A 17 13.01 13.53 -13.84
N TYR A 18 13.65 14.18 -14.80
CA TYR A 18 14.38 13.74 -16.02
C TYR A 18 15.08 12.35 -16.08
N LEU A 19 15.16 11.58 -15.00
CA LEU A 19 15.81 10.27 -14.90
C LEU A 19 15.07 9.27 -14.00
N GLY A 20 13.76 9.43 -13.76
CA GLY A 20 13.01 8.55 -12.86
C GLY A 20 13.41 8.69 -11.38
N LYS A 21 14.02 9.83 -11.04
CA LYS A 21 14.39 10.20 -9.67
C LYS A 21 13.68 11.51 -9.32
N SER A 22 12.95 11.50 -8.21
CA SER A 22 12.34 12.71 -7.64
C SER A 22 13.41 13.77 -7.37
N ILE A 23 13.13 15.03 -7.71
CA ILE A 23 13.98 16.19 -7.40
C ILE A 23 13.95 16.47 -5.90
N LEU A 24 12.83 16.15 -5.24
CA LEU A 24 12.59 16.35 -3.82
C LEU A 24 12.95 15.09 -3.02
N ARG A 25 13.46 15.29 -1.81
CA ARG A 25 13.61 14.22 -0.81
C ARG A 25 12.23 13.75 -0.35
N ARG A 26 12.12 12.54 0.18
CA ARG A 26 10.83 11.96 0.64
C ARG A 26 10.08 12.87 1.62
N ALA A 27 10.79 13.43 2.61
CA ALA A 27 10.20 14.35 3.57
C ALA A 27 9.63 15.60 2.88
N GLU A 28 10.35 16.17 1.93
CA GLU A 28 9.92 17.35 1.16
C GLU A 28 8.75 17.00 0.24
N LEU A 29 8.75 15.81 -0.36
CA LEU A 29 7.66 15.33 -1.22
C LEU A 29 6.39 15.05 -0.41
N ASN A 30 6.50 14.49 0.80
CA ASN A 30 5.37 14.33 1.73
C ASN A 30 4.81 15.71 2.14
N THR A 31 5.67 16.66 2.48
CA THR A 31 5.25 18.04 2.77
C THR A 31 4.56 18.70 1.57
N LEU A 32 5.05 18.46 0.35
CA LEU A 32 4.43 18.95 -0.87
C LEU A 32 3.03 18.33 -1.07
N VAL A 33 2.87 17.02 -0.86
CA VAL A 33 1.57 16.33 -0.96
C VAL A 33 0.60 16.87 0.10
N ASP A 34 1.07 17.11 1.32
CA ASP A 34 0.28 17.68 2.43
C ASP A 34 -0.24 19.09 2.08
N MET A 35 0.62 19.92 1.48
CA MET A 35 0.22 21.24 0.99
C MET A 35 -0.78 21.18 -0.17
N HIS A 36 -0.88 20.09 -0.92
CA HIS A 36 -1.84 19.96 -2.01
C HIS A 36 -3.17 19.32 -1.60
N GLY A 37 -3.36 19.04 -0.30
CA GLY A 37 -4.64 18.57 0.22
C GLY A 37 -5.76 19.61 0.05
N ASN A 38 -6.96 19.13 -0.23
CA ASN A 38 -8.20 19.91 -0.35
C ASN A 38 -8.86 20.14 1.03
N GLU A 39 -8.10 20.02 2.11
CA GLU A 39 -8.57 20.42 3.44
C GLU A 39 -8.51 21.94 3.59
N VAL A 40 -9.33 22.46 4.51
CA VAL A 40 -9.40 23.89 4.81
C VAL A 40 -8.00 24.40 5.18
N ARG A 41 -7.47 25.33 4.37
CA ARG A 41 -6.13 25.97 4.48
C ARG A 41 -4.95 25.22 3.83
N ARG A 42 -5.17 24.07 3.19
CA ARG A 42 -4.12 23.38 2.41
C ARG A 42 -4.13 23.83 0.95
N GLY A 43 -5.29 24.10 0.36
CA GLY A 43 -5.38 24.92 -0.85
C GLY A 43 -5.00 24.22 -2.16
N GLY A 44 -4.91 22.89 -2.15
CA GLY A 44 -4.77 22.09 -3.36
C GLY A 44 -6.03 21.30 -3.72
N GLU A 45 -5.93 20.47 -4.75
CA GLU A 45 -7.03 19.70 -5.34
C GLU A 45 -7.13 18.27 -4.80
N LEU A 46 -6.10 17.77 -4.11
CA LEU A 46 -6.04 16.38 -3.68
C LEU A 46 -7.07 16.09 -2.59
N THR A 47 -7.93 15.13 -2.84
CA THR A 47 -8.85 14.61 -1.83
C THR A 47 -8.10 13.94 -0.67
N PRO A 48 -8.73 13.79 0.51
CA PRO A 48 -8.10 13.10 1.65
C PRO A 48 -7.66 11.66 1.34
N ASP A 49 -8.38 10.96 0.47
CA ASP A 49 -8.03 9.61 0.05
C ASP A 49 -6.79 9.62 -0.85
N GLU A 50 -6.70 10.56 -1.79
CA GLU A 50 -5.53 10.72 -2.66
C GLU A 50 -4.28 11.11 -1.86
N THR A 51 -4.38 12.06 -0.92
CA THR A 51 -3.25 12.41 -0.06
C THR A 51 -2.82 11.22 0.81
N THR A 52 -3.76 10.42 1.31
CA THR A 52 -3.48 9.21 2.09
C THR A 52 -2.79 8.12 1.25
N ILE A 53 -3.26 7.86 0.03
CA ILE A 53 -2.67 6.87 -0.88
C ILE A 53 -1.26 7.27 -1.27
N ILE A 54 -1.05 8.55 -1.65
CA ILE A 54 0.25 9.06 -2.08
C ILE A 54 1.24 9.06 -0.90
N THR A 55 0.84 9.59 0.26
CA THR A 55 1.69 9.59 1.47
C THR A 55 2.00 8.17 1.91
N GLY A 56 1.01 7.28 1.91
CA GLY A 56 1.19 5.86 2.19
C GLY A 56 2.21 5.20 1.24
N ALA A 57 2.15 5.50 -0.05
CA ALA A 57 3.11 4.98 -1.04
C ALA A 57 4.53 5.52 -0.83
N LEU A 58 4.66 6.78 -0.45
CA LEU A 58 5.95 7.39 -0.12
C LEU A 58 6.57 6.76 1.13
N ASP A 59 5.74 6.54 2.15
CA ASP A 59 6.14 5.96 3.44
C ASP A 59 6.39 4.45 3.38
N LEU A 60 5.80 3.72 2.41
CA LEU A 60 6.08 2.29 2.18
C LEU A 60 7.57 2.02 1.99
N THR A 61 8.34 2.98 1.46
CA THR A 61 9.79 2.83 1.28
C THR A 61 10.58 2.78 2.58
N GLN A 62 9.99 3.21 3.70
CA GLN A 62 10.58 3.15 5.04
C GLN A 62 10.03 2.00 5.88
N LYS A 63 8.86 1.43 5.50
CA LYS A 63 8.28 0.29 6.20
C LYS A 63 9.13 -0.96 6.02
N THR A 64 9.36 -1.66 7.12
CA THR A 64 10.04 -2.94 7.15
C THR A 64 9.04 -4.09 7.29
N ALA A 65 9.47 -5.34 7.04
CA ALA A 65 8.62 -6.52 7.25
C ALA A 65 8.08 -6.58 8.69
N LYS A 66 8.85 -6.10 9.67
CA LYS A 66 8.43 -6.05 11.07
C LYS A 66 7.21 -5.13 11.29
N ASP A 67 7.09 -4.06 10.51
CA ASP A 67 6.01 -3.08 10.64
C ASP A 67 4.70 -3.54 9.98
N ALA A 68 4.77 -4.53 9.08
CA ALA A 68 3.62 -4.98 8.28
C ALA A 68 3.20 -6.44 8.56
N MET A 69 4.09 -7.27 9.11
CA MET A 69 3.82 -8.69 9.31
C MET A 69 3.04 -8.94 10.59
N THR A 70 2.14 -9.92 10.55
CA THR A 70 1.45 -10.41 11.74
C THR A 70 2.43 -11.15 12.66
N PRO A 71 2.46 -10.87 13.97
CA PRO A 71 3.27 -11.62 14.92
C PRO A 71 2.96 -13.12 14.87
N ILE A 72 3.97 -13.98 15.02
CA ILE A 72 3.80 -15.44 14.94
C ILE A 72 2.78 -15.98 15.95
N SER A 73 2.66 -15.34 17.12
CA SER A 73 1.65 -15.66 18.13
C SER A 73 0.20 -15.49 17.65
N GLU A 74 -0.01 -14.67 16.63
CA GLU A 74 -1.31 -14.36 16.03
C GLU A 74 -1.50 -15.06 14.67
N ILE A 75 -0.49 -15.75 14.16
CA ILE A 75 -0.58 -16.52 12.92
C ILE A 75 -1.39 -17.79 13.18
N PHE A 76 -2.33 -18.05 12.27
CA PHE A 76 -3.03 -19.32 12.22
C PHE A 76 -2.21 -20.33 11.44
N SER A 77 -1.63 -21.30 12.16
CA SER A 77 -0.93 -22.45 11.56
C SER A 77 -1.71 -23.75 11.79
N MET A 78 -1.37 -24.77 10.99
CA MET A 78 -1.86 -26.15 11.09
C MET A 78 -0.70 -27.11 10.79
N ASP A 79 -0.65 -28.23 11.51
CA ASP A 79 0.38 -29.25 11.30
C ASP A 79 0.06 -30.15 10.09
N ILE A 80 1.10 -30.55 9.34
CA ILE A 80 0.96 -31.31 8.10
C ILE A 80 0.48 -32.74 8.37
N SER A 81 0.86 -33.34 9.51
CA SER A 81 0.50 -34.72 9.84
C SER A 81 -0.99 -34.92 10.09
N ILE A 82 -1.71 -33.84 10.41
CA ILE A 82 -3.15 -33.85 10.68
C ILE A 82 -3.98 -33.27 9.54
N LEU A 83 -3.36 -32.90 8.40
CA LEU A 83 -4.00 -32.22 7.29
C LEU A 83 -4.98 -33.14 6.56
N ASN A 84 -6.25 -33.05 6.94
CA ASN A 84 -7.38 -33.66 6.25
C ASN A 84 -8.55 -32.68 6.11
N LEU A 85 -9.53 -32.97 5.25
CA LEU A 85 -10.67 -32.09 4.98
C LEU A 85 -11.46 -31.72 6.25
N THR A 86 -11.60 -32.66 7.19
CA THR A 86 -12.31 -32.46 8.46
C THR A 86 -11.55 -31.49 9.38
N SER A 87 -10.24 -31.65 9.48
CA SER A 87 -9.35 -30.79 10.27
C SER A 87 -9.29 -29.37 9.71
N MET A 88 -9.30 -29.21 8.38
CA MET A 88 -9.38 -27.92 7.70
C MET A 88 -10.71 -27.22 7.98
N HIS A 89 -11.83 -27.94 7.86
CA HIS A 89 -13.15 -27.38 8.14
C HIS A 89 -13.29 -26.92 9.60
N ALA A 90 -12.89 -27.76 10.56
CA ALA A 90 -12.91 -27.41 11.98
C ALA A 90 -12.05 -26.16 12.27
N ARG A 91 -10.89 -26.03 11.61
CA ARG A 91 -10.02 -24.86 11.76
C ARG A 91 -10.63 -23.59 11.16
N LEU A 92 -11.24 -23.66 9.99
CA LEU A 92 -11.91 -22.52 9.33
C LEU A 92 -13.12 -22.03 10.13
N VAL A 93 -13.89 -22.93 10.74
CA VAL A 93 -15.00 -22.55 11.63
C VAL A 93 -14.47 -21.83 12.88
N SER A 94 -13.40 -22.34 13.49
CA SER A 94 -12.76 -21.69 14.65
C SER A 94 -12.21 -20.30 14.35
N LEU A 95 -11.78 -20.06 13.10
CA LEU A 95 -11.33 -18.77 12.58
C LEU A 95 -12.48 -17.76 12.53
N GLY A 96 -13.64 -18.17 11.99
CA GLY A 96 -14.82 -17.32 11.90
C GLY A 96 -15.33 -16.84 13.27
N SER A 97 -15.30 -17.72 14.28
CA SER A 97 -15.70 -17.36 15.65
C SER A 97 -14.72 -16.42 16.35
N LYS A 98 -13.42 -16.49 16.04
CA LYS A 98 -12.38 -15.65 16.66
C LYS A 98 -12.32 -14.23 16.05
N GLN A 99 -12.77 -14.06 14.81
CA GLN A 99 -12.87 -12.76 14.11
C GLN A 99 -14.14 -11.99 14.51
N SER A 100 -15.21 -12.69 14.92
CA SER A 100 -16.49 -12.08 15.31
C SER A 100 -16.49 -11.45 16.72
N SER A 101 -15.43 -11.63 17.51
CA SER A 101 -15.29 -11.08 18.86
C SER A 101 -14.38 -9.85 18.93
N LEU A 102 -14.14 -9.18 17.80
CA LEU A 102 -13.48 -7.87 17.69
C LEU A 102 -14.48 -6.82 17.20
#